data_AF-A0A5U5V5W9-F1
#
_entry.id   AF-A0A5U5V5W9-F1
#
_cell.length_a   1.000
_cell.length_b   1.000
_cell.length_c   1.000
_cell.angle_alpha   90.00
_cell.angle_beta   90.00
_cell.angle_gamma   90.00
#
_symmetry.space_group_name_H-M   'P 1'
#
loop_
_entity.id
_entity.type
_entity.pdbx_description
1 polymer ?
#
loop_
_entity_poly.entity_id
_entity_poly.type
_entity_poly.pdbx_seq_one_letter_code
_entity_poly.pdbx_strand_id
1 'polypeptide(L)'
;VPGGNQVSKIYFLKKYIEKNPHDVFHSHGITADVFMFFLNGIKISTIHNRLNEDYVPLFGLFKGNLLYYAHLLLLKSFTHLVACSEAVATKLYQSKITKNVSVIQNGVDINKFHPVSTDKKILLRKK
;
A
#
# COMPACT_ATOMS: atom_id res chain seq x y z
N VAL A 1 1.08 -7.25 -17.91
CA VAL A 1 0.37 -7.86 -19.06
C VAL A 1 -1.09 -8.06 -18.67
N PRO A 2 -2.06 -7.43 -19.37
CA PRO A 2 -3.49 -7.68 -19.15
C PRO A 2 -3.78 -9.18 -19.28
N GLY A 3 -4.49 -9.77 -18.31
CA GLY A 3 -4.86 -11.20 -18.31
C GLY A 3 -3.74 -12.21 -17.99
N GLY A 4 -2.49 -11.78 -17.81
CA GLY A 4 -1.37 -12.68 -17.51
C GLY A 4 -1.35 -13.21 -16.07
N ASN A 5 -0.74 -14.39 -15.85
CA ASN A 5 -0.47 -14.93 -14.51
C ASN A 5 0.61 -14.10 -13.76
N GLN A 6 0.82 -14.35 -12.47
CA GLN A 6 1.77 -13.55 -11.67
C GLN A 6 3.22 -13.61 -12.19
N VAL A 7 3.66 -14.76 -12.69
CA VAL A 7 5.01 -14.93 -13.26
C VAL A 7 5.19 -14.04 -14.50
N SER A 8 4.20 -14.03 -15.40
CA SER A 8 4.23 -13.18 -16.60
C SER A 8 4.24 -11.69 -16.26
N LYS A 9 3.58 -11.29 -15.17
CA LYS A 9 3.60 -9.91 -14.67
C LYS A 9 4.97 -9.53 -14.12
N ILE A 10 5.62 -10.41 -13.36
CA ILE A 10 6.99 -10.23 -12.86
C ILE A 10 7.97 -10.07 -14.03
N TYR A 11 7.90 -10.99 -14.99
CA TYR A 11 8.78 -10.95 -16.15
C TYR A 11 8.60 -9.66 -16.96
N PHE A 12 7.35 -9.25 -17.19
CA PHE A 12 7.05 -7.99 -17.85
C PHE A 12 7.63 -6.79 -17.09
N LEU A 13 7.42 -6.72 -15.77
CA LEU A 13 7.92 -5.62 -14.95
C LEU A 13 9.45 -5.55 -14.96
N LYS A 14 10.12 -6.70 -14.83
CA LYS A 14 11.58 -6.80 -14.94
C LYS A 14 12.07 -6.27 -16.29
N LYS A 15 11.44 -6.69 -17.40
CA LYS A 15 11.78 -6.19 -18.74
C LYS A 15 11.52 -4.71 -18.93
N TYR A 16 10.46 -4.19 -18.32
CA TYR A 16 10.16 -2.76 -18.35
C TYR A 16 11.24 -1.94 -17.65
N ILE A 17 11.67 -2.38 -16.46
CA ILE A 17 12.70 -1.69 -15.67
C ILE A 17 14.09 -1.80 -16.31
N GLU A 18 14.43 -2.95 -16.91
CA GLU A 18 15.68 -3.10 -17.68
C GLU A 18 15.77 -2.08 -18.83
N LYS A 19 14.63 -1.71 -19.43
CA LYS A 19 14.55 -0.71 -20.51
C LYS A 19 14.39 0.73 -19.98
N ASN A 20 13.87 0.89 -18.77
CA ASN A 20 13.57 2.16 -18.14
C ASN A 20 14.14 2.11 -16.70
N PRO A 21 15.45 2.34 -16.53
CA PRO A 21 16.07 2.26 -15.22
C PRO A 21 15.48 3.33 -14.30
N HIS A 22 15.23 2.94 -13.06
CA HIS A 22 14.71 3.81 -12.01
C HIS A 22 15.50 3.56 -10.73
N ASP A 23 15.83 4.63 -10.00
CA ASP A 23 16.57 4.54 -8.73
C ASP A 23 15.65 4.27 -7.54
N VAL A 24 14.40 4.73 -7.63
CA VAL A 24 13.39 4.69 -6.57
C VAL A 24 12.14 4.00 -7.05
N PHE A 25 11.69 3.03 -6.24
CA PHE A 25 10.45 2.29 -6.44
C PHE A 25 9.51 2.55 -5.28
N HIS A 26 8.26 2.90 -5.60
CA HIS A 26 7.24 3.17 -4.60
C HIS A 26 6.02 2.28 -4.84
N SER A 27 5.78 1.32 -3.95
CA SER A 27 4.66 0.39 -4.02
C SER A 27 3.53 0.71 -3.04
N HIS A 28 2.35 0.23 -3.38
CA HIS A 28 1.14 0.33 -2.57
C HIS A 28 0.47 -1.04 -2.48
N GLY A 29 0.48 -1.64 -1.29
CA GLY A 29 -0.16 -2.92 -1.00
C GLY A 29 0.67 -4.15 -1.35
N ILE A 30 0.30 -5.28 -0.73
CA ILE A 30 1.09 -6.52 -0.69
C ILE A 30 1.50 -7.05 -2.08
N THR A 31 0.60 -7.01 -3.06
CA THR A 31 0.92 -7.52 -4.40
C THR A 31 2.03 -6.71 -5.06
N ALA A 32 1.97 -5.37 -4.95
CA ALA A 32 3.01 -4.49 -5.47
C ALA A 32 4.31 -4.66 -4.68
N ASP A 33 4.22 -4.76 -3.36
CA ASP A 33 5.39 -4.94 -2.49
C ASP A 33 6.14 -6.23 -2.82
N VAL A 34 5.41 -7.33 -3.10
CA VAL A 34 6.02 -8.62 -3.48
C VAL A 34 6.80 -8.47 -4.78
N PHE A 35 6.30 -7.70 -5.74
CA PHE A 35 7.04 -7.43 -6.97
C PHE A 35 8.30 -6.59 -6.71
N MET A 36 8.22 -5.58 -5.85
CA MET A 36 9.36 -4.74 -5.51
C MET A 36 10.47 -5.50 -4.78
N PHE A 37 10.13 -6.57 -4.06
CA PHE A 37 11.11 -7.41 -3.38
C PHE A 37 12.25 -7.87 -4.30
N PHE A 38 11.92 -8.21 -5.55
CA PHE A 38 12.84 -8.78 -6.55
C PHE A 38 13.64 -7.73 -7.32
N LEU A 39 13.46 -6.44 -6.99
CA LEU A 39 14.10 -5.33 -7.69
C LEU A 39 15.22 -4.74 -6.82
N ASN A 40 16.26 -4.26 -7.51
CA ASN A 40 17.36 -3.53 -6.90
C ASN A 40 17.04 -2.02 -6.93
N GLY A 41 17.36 -1.30 -5.86
CA GLY A 41 17.14 0.14 -5.75
C GLY A 41 16.56 0.55 -4.40
N ILE A 42 16.20 1.84 -4.28
CA ILE A 42 15.51 2.37 -3.11
C ILE A 42 14.06 1.90 -3.17
N LYS A 43 13.61 1.20 -2.13
CA LYS A 43 12.26 0.63 -2.05
C LYS A 43 11.44 1.34 -0.98
N ILE A 44 10.35 1.96 -1.39
CA ILE A 44 9.40 2.65 -0.53
C ILE A 44 8.05 1.95 -0.65
N SER A 45 7.37 1.72 0.47
CA SER A 45 5.99 1.24 0.46
C SER A 45 5.10 2.13 1.31
N THR A 46 3.95 2.53 0.77
CA THR A 46 2.91 3.15 1.60
C THR A 46 1.93 2.10 2.09
N ILE A 47 1.80 2.02 3.41
CA ILE A 47 0.87 1.16 4.12
C ILE A 47 -0.42 1.92 4.34
N HIS A 48 -1.47 1.46 3.66
CA HIS A 48 -2.80 2.08 3.70
C HIS A 48 -3.73 1.46 4.73
N ASN A 49 -3.35 0.33 5.30
CA ASN A 49 -4.24 -0.58 5.99
C ASN A 49 -3.61 -1.09 7.29
N ARG A 50 -4.45 -1.54 8.23
CA ARG A 50 -4.03 -2.16 9.50
C ARG A 50 -3.85 -3.66 9.23
N LEU A 51 -2.67 -4.03 8.73
CA LEU A 51 -2.38 -5.33 8.10
C LEU A 51 -3.07 -6.55 8.76
N ASN A 52 -2.87 -6.77 10.05
CA ASN A 52 -3.46 -7.92 10.76
C ASN A 52 -4.99 -7.82 10.87
N GLU A 53 -5.51 -6.62 11.12
CA GLU A 53 -6.93 -6.35 11.29
C GLU A 53 -7.70 -6.39 9.98
N ASP A 54 -7.03 -6.18 8.84
CA ASP A 54 -7.68 -6.23 7.53
C ASP A 54 -7.50 -7.60 6.85
N TYR A 55 -6.33 -8.23 6.98
CA TYR A 55 -6.07 -9.51 6.28
C TYR A 55 -6.82 -10.68 6.87
N VAL A 56 -6.98 -10.75 8.20
CA VAL A 56 -7.71 -11.86 8.84
C VAL A 56 -9.20 -11.85 8.46
N PRO A 57 -9.94 -10.73 8.53
CA PRO A 57 -11.32 -10.69 8.05
C PRO A 57 -11.46 -10.96 6.55
N LEU A 58 -10.51 -10.48 5.73
CA LEU A 58 -10.62 -10.60 4.28
C LEU A 58 -10.30 -12.02 3.75
N PHE A 59 -9.32 -12.70 4.36
CA PHE A 59 -8.81 -13.98 3.86
C PHE A 59 -9.07 -15.17 4.79
N GLY A 60 -9.67 -14.93 5.96
CA GLY A 60 -9.89 -15.92 7.00
C GLY A 60 -8.67 -16.12 7.90
N LEU A 61 -8.87 -16.81 9.03
CA LEU A 61 -7.88 -16.92 10.10
C LEU A 61 -6.50 -17.38 9.63
N PHE A 62 -6.44 -18.52 8.93
CA PHE A 62 -5.16 -19.11 8.54
C PHE A 62 -4.45 -18.31 7.44
N LYS A 63 -5.14 -18.06 6.33
CA LYS A 63 -4.56 -17.35 5.19
C LYS A 63 -4.25 -15.89 5.51
N GLY A 64 -5.12 -15.23 6.27
CA GLY A 64 -4.92 -13.85 6.71
C GLY A 64 -3.70 -13.70 7.61
N ASN A 65 -3.52 -14.60 8.58
CA ASN A 65 -2.29 -14.61 9.40
C ASN A 65 -1.04 -14.88 8.56
N LEU A 66 -1.09 -15.87 7.66
CA LEU A 66 0.04 -16.16 6.77
C LEU A 66 0.43 -14.93 5.93
N LEU A 67 -0.55 -14.27 5.32
CA LEU A 67 -0.32 -13.06 4.52
C LEU A 67 0.23 -11.93 5.37
N TYR A 68 -0.27 -11.75 6.59
CA TYR A 68 0.22 -10.73 7.52
C TYR A 68 1.70 -10.93 7.84
N TYR A 69 2.10 -12.13 8.28
CA TYR A 69 3.50 -12.39 8.61
C TYR A 69 4.41 -12.33 7.38
N ALA A 70 3.97 -12.87 6.24
CA ALA A 70 4.73 -12.79 4.99
C ALA A 70 4.95 -11.33 4.56
N HIS A 71 3.92 -10.49 4.67
CA HIS A 71 4.03 -9.08 4.32
C HIS A 71 4.94 -8.33 5.28
N LEU A 72 4.87 -8.58 6.60
CA LEU A 72 5.80 -7.96 7.55
C LEU A 72 7.26 -8.32 7.27
N LEU A 73 7.55 -9.58 6.92
CA LEU A 73 8.90 -10.00 6.57
C LEU A 73 9.40 -9.28 5.32
N LEU A 74 8.53 -9.13 4.33
CA LEU A 74 8.80 -8.39 3.11
C LEU A 74 9.11 -6.91 3.38
N LEU A 75 8.28 -6.23 4.18
CA LEU A 75 8.42 -4.82 4.50
C LEU A 75 9.74 -4.49 5.24
N LYS A 76 10.30 -5.44 5.99
CA LYS A 76 11.63 -5.26 6.62
C LYS A 76 12.77 -5.09 5.62
N SER A 77 12.59 -5.50 4.36
CA SER A 77 13.58 -5.33 3.30
C SER A 77 13.48 -4.00 2.55
N PHE A 78 12.50 -3.16 2.90
CA PHE A 78 12.28 -1.86 2.26
C PHE A 78 13.19 -0.81 2.88
N THR A 79 13.61 0.15 2.05
CA THR A 79 14.42 1.28 2.49
C THR A 79 13.63 2.17 3.44
N HIS A 80 12.36 2.43 3.10
CA HIS A 80 11.48 3.29 3.88
C HIS A 80 10.01 2.86 3.76
N LEU A 81 9.24 3.13 4.79
CA LEU A 81 7.81 2.88 4.84
C LEU A 81 7.06 4.17 5.16
N VAL A 82 5.90 4.33 4.53
CA VAL A 82 5.00 5.46 4.76
C VAL A 82 3.69 4.93 5.31
N ALA A 83 3.33 5.27 6.53
CA ALA A 83 1.99 5.02 7.05
C ALA A 83 1.05 6.15 6.64
N CYS A 84 -0.14 5.82 6.14
CA CYS A 84 -1.13 6.83 5.72
C CYS A 84 -1.78 7.57 6.90
N SER A 85 -1.51 7.16 8.14
CA SER A 85 -2.01 7.78 9.37
C SER A 85 -1.22 7.31 10.59
N GLU A 86 -1.33 8.03 11.71
CA GLU A 86 -0.76 7.62 13.00
C GLU A 86 -1.27 6.26 13.48
N ALA A 87 -2.54 5.96 13.20
CA ALA A 87 -3.15 4.69 13.57
C ALA A 87 -2.48 3.50 12.84
N VAL A 88 -2.14 3.69 11.56
CA VAL A 88 -1.42 2.68 10.78
C VAL A 88 0.03 2.55 11.24
N ALA A 89 0.73 3.66 11.51
CA ALA A 89 2.09 3.62 12.05
C ALA A 89 2.15 2.89 13.39
N THR A 90 1.20 3.16 14.29
CA THR A 90 1.07 2.46 15.57
C THR A 90 1.01 0.94 15.38
N LYS A 91 0.28 0.46 14.37
CA LYS A 91 0.21 -0.98 14.07
C LYS A 91 1.53 -1.53 13.58
N LEU A 92 2.24 -0.80 12.71
CA LEU A 92 3.59 -1.20 12.27
C LEU A 92 4.56 -1.30 13.45
N TYR A 93 4.53 -0.35 14.38
CA TYR A 93 5.36 -0.37 15.59
C TYR A 93 5.03 -1.57 16.49
N GLN A 94 3.74 -1.87 16.70
CA GLN A 94 3.30 -3.06 17.43
C GLN A 94 3.78 -4.36 16.75
N SER A 95 3.89 -4.36 15.41
CA SER A 95 4.45 -5.44 14.60
C SER A 95 5.99 -5.47 14.54
N LYS A 96 6.68 -4.68 15.37
CA LYS A 96 8.15 -4.58 15.44
C LYS A 96 8.81 -4.00 14.17
N ILE A 97 8.07 -3.21 13.38
CA ILE A 97 8.62 -2.39 12.30
C ILE A 97 8.78 -0.98 12.84
N THR A 98 9.98 -0.65 13.32
CA THR A 98 10.25 0.62 14.03
C THR A 98 11.24 1.54 13.33
N LYS A 99 11.97 1.04 12.33
CA LYS A 99 12.98 1.82 11.60
C LYS A 99 12.39 2.31 10.28
N ASN A 100 12.77 3.52 9.88
CA ASN A 100 12.45 4.11 8.58
C ASN A 100 10.95 4.14 8.28
N VAL A 101 10.14 4.58 9.25
CA VAL A 101 8.70 4.77 9.08
C VAL A 101 8.39 6.26 9.21
N SER A 102 7.70 6.83 8.22
CA SER A 102 7.11 8.17 8.31
C SER A 102 5.59 8.09 8.26
N VAL A 103 4.92 9.07 8.89
CA VAL A 103 3.48 9.24 8.77
C VAL A 103 3.20 10.37 7.78
N ILE A 104 2.49 10.06 6.70
CA ILE A 104 2.04 11.04 5.71
C ILE A 104 0.55 10.82 5.48
N GLN A 105 -0.26 11.79 5.89
CA GLN A 105 -1.71 11.71 5.77
C GLN A 105 -2.15 11.74 4.31
N ASN A 106 -3.22 11.01 3.98
CA ASN A 106 -3.85 11.12 2.68
C ASN A 106 -4.43 12.54 2.50
N GLY A 107 -4.23 13.12 1.31
CA GLY A 107 -4.84 14.38 0.93
C GLY A 107 -6.29 14.23 0.45
N VAL A 108 -7.01 15.36 0.39
CA VAL A 108 -8.31 15.48 -0.26
C VAL A 108 -8.27 16.62 -1.27
N ASP A 109 -8.88 16.41 -2.44
CA ASP A 109 -9.01 17.47 -3.47
C ASP A 109 -10.09 18.47 -3.05
N ILE A 110 -9.67 19.66 -2.62
CA ILE A 110 -10.56 20.72 -2.14
C ILE A 110 -11.36 21.40 -3.28
N ASN A 111 -10.91 21.30 -4.53
CA ASN A 111 -11.67 21.82 -5.66
C ASN A 111 -12.87 20.92 -5.95
N LYS A 112 -12.70 19.61 -5.76
CA LYS A 112 -13.76 18.61 -5.92
C LYS A 112 -14.66 18.49 -4.69
N PHE A 113 -14.07 18.42 -3.50
CA PHE A 113 -14.78 18.21 -2.24
C PHE A 113 -14.81 19.51 -1.43
N HIS A 114 -15.78 20.36 -1.75
CA HIS A 114 -16.05 21.59 -1.02
C HIS A 114 -17.51 21.62 -0.53
N PRO A 115 -17.80 22.34 0.57
CA PRO A 115 -19.17 22.53 1.01
C PRO A 115 -20.02 23.18 -0.08
N VAL A 116 -21.16 22.54 -0.40
CA VAL A 116 -22.19 23.12 -1.27
C VAL A 116 -23.21 23.90 -0.44
N SER A 117 -23.99 24.77 -1.10
CA SER A 117 -25.10 25.47 -0.44
C SER A 117 -26.11 24.51 0.20
N THR A 118 -26.84 24.98 1.21
CA THR A 118 -27.86 24.19 1.93
C THR A 118 -28.90 23.60 0.99
N ASP A 119 -29.39 24.37 0.02
CA ASP A 119 -30.38 23.91 -0.96
C ASP A 119 -29.82 22.76 -1.82
N LYS A 120 -28.58 22.92 -2.29
CA LYS A 120 -27.89 21.88 -3.06
C LYS A 120 -27.64 20.63 -2.22
N LYS A 121 -27.35 20.79 -0.92
CA LYS A 121 -27.21 19.68 0.04
C LYS A 121 -28.52 18.93 0.26
N ILE A 122 -29.66 19.64 0.36
CA ILE A 122 -30.99 19.03 0.48
C ILE A 122 -31.32 18.23 -0.78
N LEU A 123 -31.05 18.80 -1.97
CA LEU A 123 -31.28 18.13 -3.25
C LEU A 123 -30.45 16.84 -3.38
N LEU A 124 -29.17 16.87 -3.01
CA LEU A 124 -28.27 15.71 -3.09
C LEU A 124 -28.65 14.57 -2.14
N ARG A 125 -29.29 14.86 -1.01
CA ARG A 125 -29.72 13.85 -0.01
C ARG A 125 -31.04 13.16 -0.35
N LYS A 126 -31.79 13.69 -1.33
CA LYS A 126 -33.06 13.11 -1.80
C LYS A 126 -32.85 12.07 -2.92
N LYS A 127 -31.62 11.92 -3.41
CA LYS A 127 -31.19 10.85 -4.33
C LYS A 127 -30.47 9.77 -3.55
#